data_AF-A0A9E3XFF3-F1
#
_entry.id   AF-A0A9E3XFF3-F1
#
_cell.length_a   1.000
_cell.length_b   1.000
_cell.length_c   1.000
_cell.angle_alpha   90.00
_cell.angle_beta   90.00
_cell.angle_gamma   90.00
#
_symmetry.space_group_name_H-M   'P 1'
#
loop_
_entity.id
_entity.type
_entity.pdbx_description
1 polymer ?
#
loop_
_entity_poly.entity_id
_entity_poly.type
_entity_poly.pdbx_seq_one_letter_code
_entity_poly.pdbx_strand_id
1 'polypeptide(L)'
;MTVALSSFLLGWMIPDDPELPPITGAMVEQATRLIGLSFDEAEKDSMLEGLTELRDHYQKVRGISLDNGVPPAVLFNPIPVGAEFERGRKPFKSGPVDLLEVPGNLDDLAFASVGQLAVLIKSRRITSVQLTRMYLERLKKYGPKLECVITLTEALALEQARRADAEITAGKYRGPLHGIPYGAKDLLAVKGYPTTWGAMPYKDQMIDRDATVIRRLE
;
A
#
# COMPACT_ATOMS: atom_id res chain seq x y z
N MET A 1 -19.03 -25.39 20.06
CA MET A 1 -17.98 -24.83 19.18
C MET A 1 -18.32 -24.98 17.69
N THR A 2 -19.61 -25.06 17.34
CA THR A 2 -20.06 -25.50 16.00
C THR A 2 -21.00 -24.49 15.32
N VAL A 3 -21.39 -23.42 16.02
CA VAL A 3 -22.29 -22.37 15.48
C VAL A 3 -21.50 -21.13 15.02
N ALA A 4 -20.29 -20.92 15.55
CA ALA A 4 -19.44 -19.79 15.18
C ALA A 4 -18.69 -19.99 13.84
N LEU A 5 -18.50 -21.24 13.39
CA LEU A 5 -17.78 -21.54 12.15
C LEU A 5 -18.66 -21.30 10.90
N SER A 6 -19.98 -21.45 11.03
CA SER A 6 -20.96 -21.27 9.96
C SER A 6 -21.18 -19.80 9.58
N SER A 7 -21.12 -18.86 10.54
CA SER A 7 -21.29 -17.43 10.27
C SER A 7 -20.09 -16.82 9.52
N PHE A 8 -18.89 -17.39 9.68
CA PHE A 8 -17.68 -16.93 8.98
C PHE A 8 -17.63 -17.40 7.52
N LEU A 9 -18.26 -18.54 7.19
CA LEU A 9 -18.35 -19.06 5.82
C LEU A 9 -19.47 -18.38 5.01
N LEU A 10 -20.54 -17.91 5.66
CA LEU A 10 -21.67 -17.23 5.01
C LEU A 10 -21.47 -15.73 4.80
N GLY A 11 -20.54 -15.09 5.53
CA GLY A 11 -20.19 -13.67 5.34
C GLY A 11 -19.44 -13.37 4.04
N TRP A 12 -19.06 -14.41 3.27
CA TRP A 12 -18.33 -14.28 2.00
C TRP A 12 -19.26 -13.87 0.85
N MET A 13 -20.53 -14.27 0.87
CA MET A 13 -21.49 -13.91 -0.16
C MET A 13 -22.42 -12.85 0.40
N ILE A 14 -21.98 -11.59 0.37
CA ILE A 14 -22.95 -10.54 0.02
C ILE A 14 -22.98 -10.64 -1.51
N PRO A 15 -24.03 -11.24 -2.10
CA PRO A 15 -24.21 -11.05 -3.53
C PRO A 15 -24.32 -9.55 -3.73
N ASP A 16 -23.60 -9.01 -4.73
CA ASP A 16 -24.08 -7.81 -5.41
C ASP A 16 -25.42 -8.22 -6.06
N ASP A 17 -26.47 -8.31 -5.24
CA ASP A 17 -27.82 -8.57 -5.71
C ASP A 17 -28.28 -7.24 -6.31
N PRO A 18 -28.42 -7.16 -7.64
CA PRO A 18 -28.75 -5.90 -8.31
C PRO A 18 -30.13 -5.37 -7.87
N GLU A 19 -30.98 -6.22 -7.27
CA GLU A 19 -32.31 -5.83 -6.78
C GLU A 19 -32.53 -6.27 -5.34
N LEU A 20 -32.14 -5.41 -4.39
CA LEU A 20 -32.53 -5.57 -2.99
C LEU A 20 -34.07 -5.59 -2.86
N PRO A 21 -34.65 -6.50 -2.05
CA PRO A 21 -36.10 -6.57 -1.88
C PRO A 21 -36.66 -5.24 -1.34
N PRO A 22 -37.95 -4.93 -1.58
CA PRO A 22 -38.59 -3.73 -1.04
C PRO A 22 -38.44 -3.64 0.49
N ILE A 23 -38.29 -2.42 1.00
CA ILE A 23 -38.27 -2.18 2.45
C ILE A 23 -39.69 -2.43 2.97
N THR A 24 -39.79 -3.22 4.04
CA THR A 24 -41.08 -3.59 4.64
C THR A 24 -41.18 -3.11 6.09
N GLY A 25 -42.40 -2.96 6.61
CA GLY A 25 -42.61 -2.62 8.02
C GLY A 25 -41.98 -3.63 8.99
N ALA A 26 -41.90 -4.91 8.59
CA ALA A 26 -41.20 -5.94 9.36
C ALA A 26 -39.68 -5.67 9.47
N MET A 27 -39.06 -5.14 8.41
CA MET A 27 -37.65 -4.72 8.47
C MET A 27 -37.47 -3.52 9.40
N VAL A 28 -38.40 -2.55 9.38
CA VAL A 28 -38.40 -1.41 10.31
C VAL A 28 -38.52 -1.90 11.74
N GLU A 29 -39.47 -2.79 12.04
CA GLU A 29 -39.67 -3.39 13.36
C GLU A 29 -38.42 -4.14 13.87
N GLN A 30 -37.68 -4.83 12.99
CA GLN A 30 -36.43 -5.47 13.36
C GLN A 30 -35.33 -4.44 13.68
N ALA A 31 -35.21 -3.38 12.87
CA ALA A 31 -34.23 -2.33 13.07
C ALA A 31 -34.48 -1.53 14.35
N THR A 32 -35.73 -1.21 14.67
CA THR A 32 -36.12 -0.44 15.86
C THR A 32 -35.79 -1.18 17.14
N ARG A 33 -36.00 -2.50 17.17
CA ARG A 33 -35.57 -3.38 18.28
C ARG A 33 -34.06 -3.34 18.51
N LEU A 34 -33.26 -3.29 17.44
CA LEU A 34 -31.80 -3.24 17.55
C LEU A 34 -31.32 -1.92 18.18
N ILE A 35 -31.97 -0.81 17.84
CA ILE A 35 -31.60 0.54 18.31
C ILE A 35 -32.37 1.00 19.56
N GLY A 36 -33.27 0.16 20.10
CA GLY A 36 -34.02 0.44 21.33
C GLY A 36 -35.15 1.47 21.16
N LEU A 37 -35.71 1.59 19.96
CA LEU A 37 -36.85 2.46 19.67
C LEU A 37 -38.13 1.64 19.45
N SER A 38 -39.27 2.27 19.67
CA SER A 38 -40.60 1.69 19.44
C SER A 38 -41.46 2.70 18.70
N PHE A 39 -42.17 2.22 17.68
CA PHE A 39 -43.11 3.00 16.88
C PHE A 39 -44.41 2.21 16.73
N ASP A 40 -45.52 2.89 16.51
CA ASP A 40 -46.76 2.24 16.10
C ASP A 40 -46.74 1.84 14.61
N GLU A 41 -47.76 1.11 14.16
CA GLU A 41 -47.81 0.62 12.77
C GLU A 41 -47.96 1.75 11.75
N ALA A 42 -48.67 2.83 12.08
CA ALA A 42 -48.85 3.96 11.17
C ALA A 42 -47.54 4.75 11.02
N GLU A 43 -46.80 4.92 12.12
CA GLU A 43 -45.47 5.51 12.12
C GLU A 43 -44.50 4.69 11.26
N LYS A 44 -44.49 3.35 11.40
CA LYS A 44 -43.64 2.47 10.58
C LYS A 44 -43.99 2.53 9.10
N ASP A 45 -45.28 2.52 8.76
CA ASP A 45 -45.73 2.61 7.37
C ASP A 45 -45.31 3.95 6.73
N SER A 46 -45.42 5.05 7.48
CA SER A 46 -45.00 6.37 7.03
C SER A 46 -43.50 6.49 6.74
N MET A 47 -42.66 5.63 7.34
CA MET A 47 -41.22 5.61 7.10
C MET A 47 -40.83 4.92 5.79
N LEU A 48 -41.67 4.06 5.22
CA LEU A 48 -41.28 3.18 4.11
C LEU A 48 -40.86 3.95 2.86
N GLU A 49 -41.57 5.03 2.53
CA GLU A 49 -41.24 5.91 1.40
C GLU A 49 -39.86 6.55 1.61
N GLY A 50 -39.66 7.25 2.72
CA GLY A 50 -38.39 7.93 3.02
C GLY A 50 -37.20 6.98 3.14
N LEU A 51 -37.39 5.78 3.70
CA LEU A 51 -36.35 4.75 3.75
C LEU A 51 -36.01 4.22 2.34
N THR A 52 -37.01 4.10 1.47
CA THR A 52 -36.81 3.68 0.08
C THR A 52 -36.03 4.74 -0.68
N GLU A 53 -36.42 6.01 -0.59
CA GLU A 53 -35.69 7.13 -1.19
C GLU A 53 -34.24 7.21 -0.69
N LEU A 54 -34.03 7.03 0.62
CA LEU A 54 -32.69 7.04 1.22
C LEU A 54 -31.84 5.90 0.68
N ARG A 55 -32.39 4.69 0.54
CA ARG A 55 -31.70 3.55 -0.07
C ARG A 55 -31.31 3.85 -1.52
N ASP A 56 -32.23 4.41 -2.30
CA ASP A 56 -31.99 4.75 -3.70
C ASP A 56 -30.90 5.82 -3.84
N HIS A 57 -30.86 6.80 -2.92
CA HIS A 57 -29.76 7.76 -2.85
C HIS A 57 -28.42 7.10 -2.53
N TYR A 58 -28.36 6.17 -1.58
CA TYR A 58 -27.14 5.42 -1.30
C TYR A 58 -26.69 4.57 -2.49
N GLN A 59 -27.62 3.95 -3.22
CA GLN A 59 -27.30 3.21 -4.44
C GLN A 59 -26.69 4.12 -5.51
N LYS A 60 -27.26 5.32 -5.72
CA LYS A 60 -26.68 6.32 -6.62
C LYS A 60 -25.27 6.73 -6.19
N VAL A 61 -25.05 6.98 -4.89
CA VAL A 61 -23.71 7.32 -4.37
C VAL A 61 -22.72 6.17 -4.54
N ARG A 62 -23.12 4.93 -4.27
CA ARG A 62 -22.27 3.74 -4.46
C ARG A 62 -21.95 3.45 -5.93
N GLY A 63 -22.82 3.89 -6.85
CA GLY A 63 -22.56 3.83 -8.28
C GLY A 63 -21.50 4.82 -8.78
N ILE A 64 -21.07 5.77 -7.94
CA ILE A 64 -20.00 6.71 -8.30
C ILE A 64 -18.64 6.00 -8.15
N SER A 65 -17.98 5.72 -9.27
CA SER A 65 -16.61 5.22 -9.27
C SER A 65 -15.63 6.35 -8.94
N LEU A 66 -14.89 6.20 -7.84
CA LEU A 66 -13.81 7.12 -7.44
C LEU A 66 -12.45 6.47 -7.70
N ASP A 67 -11.54 7.23 -8.31
CA ASP A 67 -10.15 6.79 -8.43
C ASP A 67 -9.44 6.86 -7.07
N ASN A 68 -8.55 5.91 -6.76
CA ASN A 68 -7.76 5.91 -5.53
C ASN A 68 -6.90 7.18 -5.31
N GLY A 69 -6.68 7.98 -6.36
CA GLY A 69 -6.01 9.28 -6.27
C GLY A 69 -6.91 10.43 -5.83
N VAL A 70 -8.24 10.23 -5.73
CA VAL A 70 -9.17 11.25 -5.26
C VAL A 70 -9.00 11.41 -3.73
N PRO A 71 -8.66 12.62 -3.24
CA PRO A 71 -8.52 12.83 -1.80
C PRO A 71 -9.87 12.66 -1.09
N PRO A 72 -9.88 12.20 0.16
CA PRO A 72 -11.11 12.17 0.95
C PRO A 72 -11.69 13.57 1.12
N ALA A 73 -13.01 13.66 1.26
CA ALA A 73 -13.70 14.94 1.47
C ALA A 73 -13.24 15.68 2.75
N VAL A 74 -12.71 14.94 3.72
CA VAL A 74 -12.12 15.49 4.94
C VAL A 74 -10.61 15.65 4.75
N LEU A 75 -10.18 16.88 4.47
CA LEU A 75 -8.76 17.22 4.43
C LEU A 75 -8.30 17.66 5.83
N PHE A 76 -7.49 16.83 6.48
CA PHE A 76 -6.70 17.31 7.61
C PHE A 76 -5.58 18.19 7.07
N ASN A 77 -5.62 19.49 7.39
CA ASN A 77 -4.56 20.43 7.06
C ASN A 77 -3.67 20.67 8.29
N PRO A 78 -2.51 20.00 8.40
CA PRO A 78 -1.61 20.16 9.55
C PRO A 78 -0.84 21.49 9.51
N ILE A 79 -1.03 22.32 8.48
CA ILE A 79 -0.27 23.54 8.25
C ILE A 79 -0.73 24.62 9.25
N PRO A 80 0.16 25.12 10.12
CA PRO A 80 -0.19 26.24 11.00
C PRO A 80 -0.60 27.47 10.20
N VAL A 81 -1.53 28.25 10.73
CA VAL A 81 -1.98 29.51 10.11
C VAL A 81 -0.77 30.42 9.89
N GLY A 82 -0.56 30.89 8.66
CA GLY A 82 0.56 31.75 8.28
C GLY A 82 1.88 31.03 8.00
N ALA A 83 1.95 29.70 8.13
CA ALA A 83 3.15 28.94 7.77
C ALA A 83 3.29 28.83 6.25
N GLU A 84 4.44 29.27 5.74
CA GLU A 84 4.81 29.10 4.33
C GLU A 84 5.74 27.89 4.17
N PHE A 85 5.39 26.99 3.24
CA PHE A 85 6.30 25.92 2.85
C PHE A 85 7.26 26.42 1.79
N GLU A 86 8.53 26.07 1.94
CA GLU A 86 9.50 26.22 0.86
C GLU A 86 9.08 25.35 -0.34
N ARG A 87 8.71 25.99 -1.45
CA ARG A 87 8.23 25.29 -2.66
C ARG A 87 9.36 24.95 -3.64
N GLY A 88 10.59 25.33 -3.33
CA GLY A 88 11.75 25.17 -4.21
C GLY A 88 12.46 23.84 -4.05
N ARG A 89 12.95 23.28 -5.16
CA ARG A 89 13.85 22.12 -5.12
C ARG A 89 15.22 22.57 -4.59
N LYS A 90 15.62 22.06 -3.43
CA LYS A 90 16.97 22.25 -2.89
C LYS A 90 17.88 21.08 -3.29
N PRO A 91 19.18 21.33 -3.55
CA PRO A 91 20.14 20.25 -3.73
C PRO A 91 20.24 19.44 -2.43
N PHE A 92 20.34 18.13 -2.56
CA PHE A 92 20.59 17.25 -1.42
C PHE A 92 21.99 17.52 -0.86
N LYS A 93 22.08 17.80 0.45
CA LYS A 93 23.35 17.93 1.16
C LYS A 93 23.55 16.68 2.01
N SER A 94 24.50 15.83 1.62
CA SER A 94 24.87 14.68 2.44
C SER A 94 25.61 15.15 3.70
N GLY A 95 25.24 14.59 4.86
CA GLY A 95 26.07 14.68 6.05
C GLY A 95 27.34 13.83 5.93
N PRO A 96 28.25 13.91 6.92
CA PRO A 96 29.39 13.00 7.00
C PRO A 96 28.90 11.55 7.12
N VAL A 97 29.61 10.63 6.47
CA VAL A 97 29.36 9.19 6.54
C VAL A 97 30.68 8.54 6.91
N ASP A 98 30.69 7.75 7.98
CA ASP A 98 31.87 7.00 8.37
C ASP A 98 32.22 5.98 7.29
N LEU A 99 33.49 5.99 6.87
CA LEU A 99 33.98 5.07 5.87
C LEU A 99 33.95 3.65 6.44
N LEU A 100 33.20 2.80 5.76
CA LEU A 100 33.12 1.37 6.04
C LEU A 100 34.04 0.65 5.06
N GLU A 101 34.90 -0.24 5.54
CA GLU A 101 35.62 -1.16 4.66
C GLU A 101 34.67 -2.26 4.15
N VAL A 102 34.95 -2.80 2.96
CA VAL A 102 34.16 -3.93 2.47
C VAL A 102 34.51 -5.15 3.32
N PRO A 103 33.54 -5.73 4.05
CA PRO A 103 33.79 -6.89 4.89
C PRO A 103 34.16 -8.10 4.03
N GLY A 104 34.88 -9.07 4.64
CA GLY A 104 35.19 -10.33 3.97
C GLY A 104 33.93 -11.14 3.59
N ASN A 105 32.86 -11.00 4.38
CA ASN A 105 31.54 -11.52 4.07
C ASN A 105 30.59 -10.37 3.74
N LEU A 106 30.09 -10.32 2.49
CA LEU A 106 29.15 -9.28 2.07
C LEU A 106 27.89 -9.23 2.94
N ASP A 107 27.44 -10.34 3.52
CA ASP A 107 26.25 -10.41 4.39
C ASP A 107 26.33 -9.47 5.60
N ASP A 108 27.55 -9.12 6.05
CA ASP A 108 27.77 -8.18 7.15
C ASP A 108 27.33 -6.74 6.79
N LEU A 109 27.21 -6.42 5.49
CA LEU A 109 26.66 -5.16 5.01
C LEU A 109 25.15 -5.04 5.24
N ALA A 110 24.45 -6.11 5.61
CA ALA A 110 23.00 -6.07 5.85
C ALA A 110 22.59 -5.04 6.92
N PHE A 111 23.51 -4.69 7.83
CA PHE A 111 23.29 -3.73 8.92
C PHE A 111 23.97 -2.36 8.67
N ALA A 112 24.63 -2.19 7.53
CA ALA A 112 25.21 -0.90 7.15
C ALA A 112 24.12 0.13 6.85
N SER A 113 24.39 1.40 7.16
CA SER A 113 23.48 2.49 6.80
C SER A 113 23.43 2.69 5.28
N VAL A 114 22.31 3.23 4.79
CA VAL A 114 22.16 3.62 3.37
C VAL A 114 23.29 4.56 2.93
N GLY A 115 23.74 5.46 3.81
CA GLY A 115 24.88 6.34 3.52
C GLY A 115 26.17 5.58 3.25
N GLN A 116 26.49 4.59 4.08
CA GLN A 116 27.68 3.73 3.90
C GLN A 116 27.58 2.91 2.61
N LEU A 117 26.45 2.27 2.37
CA LEU A 117 26.19 1.50 1.15
C LEU A 117 26.32 2.38 -0.11
N ALA A 118 25.77 3.59 -0.06
CA ALA A 118 25.86 4.56 -1.15
C ALA A 118 27.32 4.94 -1.46
N VAL A 119 28.14 5.15 -0.43
CA VAL A 119 29.57 5.44 -0.60
C VAL A 119 30.29 4.24 -1.22
N LEU A 120 30.03 3.02 -0.76
CA LEU A 120 30.62 1.80 -1.30
C LEU A 120 30.26 1.57 -2.77
N ILE A 121 28.99 1.79 -3.15
CA ILE A 121 28.54 1.68 -4.55
C ILE A 121 29.15 2.80 -5.39
N LYS A 122 29.08 4.06 -4.93
CA LYS A 122 29.62 5.23 -5.66
C LYS A 122 31.12 5.09 -5.93
N SER A 123 31.87 4.58 -4.95
CA SER A 123 33.31 4.31 -5.05
C SER A 123 33.62 2.98 -5.76
N ARG A 124 32.61 2.25 -6.21
CA ARG A 124 32.71 0.95 -6.90
C ARG A 124 33.45 -0.12 -6.08
N ARG A 125 33.43 0.00 -4.75
CA ARG A 125 33.96 -1.00 -3.83
C ARG A 125 33.04 -2.22 -3.74
N ILE A 126 31.75 -2.01 -3.98
CA ILE A 126 30.75 -3.03 -4.27
C ILE A 126 29.89 -2.57 -5.45
N THR A 127 29.15 -3.49 -6.06
CA THR A 127 28.16 -3.17 -7.10
C THR A 127 26.74 -3.25 -6.56
N SER A 128 25.80 -2.55 -7.20
CA SER A 128 24.36 -2.65 -6.93
C SER A 128 23.88 -4.09 -7.11
N VAL A 129 24.37 -4.80 -8.12
CA VAL A 129 24.03 -6.23 -8.33
C VAL A 129 24.52 -7.10 -7.17
N GLN A 130 25.74 -6.88 -6.65
CA GLN A 130 26.26 -7.63 -5.50
C GLN A 130 25.39 -7.41 -4.26
N LEU A 131 25.07 -6.15 -3.96
CA LEU A 131 24.23 -5.79 -2.82
C LEU A 131 22.81 -6.36 -2.95
N THR A 132 22.23 -6.27 -4.16
CA THR A 132 20.88 -6.78 -4.44
C THR A 132 20.82 -8.29 -4.29
N ARG A 133 21.80 -9.03 -4.84
CA ARG A 133 21.89 -10.48 -4.67
C ARG A 133 22.02 -10.87 -3.20
N MET A 134 22.87 -10.17 -2.44
CA MET A 134 23.01 -10.42 -1.00
C MET A 134 21.66 -10.31 -0.27
N TYR A 135 20.89 -9.23 -0.49
CA TYR A 135 19.57 -9.10 0.16
C TYR A 135 18.56 -10.13 -0.34
N LEU A 136 18.54 -10.46 -1.63
CA LEU A 136 17.66 -11.51 -2.17
C LEU A 136 17.92 -12.87 -1.53
N GLU A 137 19.18 -13.25 -1.35
CA GLU A 137 19.54 -14.52 -0.69
C GLU A 137 19.13 -14.52 0.79
N ARG A 138 19.26 -13.39 1.49
CA ARG A 138 18.74 -13.24 2.85
C ARG A 138 17.22 -13.39 2.90
N LEU A 139 16.50 -12.76 1.97
CA LEU A 139 15.04 -12.86 1.89
C LEU A 139 14.59 -14.30 1.64
N LYS A 140 15.25 -15.03 0.74
CA LYS A 140 14.97 -16.46 0.52
C LYS A 140 15.26 -17.31 1.75
N LYS A 141 16.36 -17.02 2.46
CA LYS A 141 16.79 -17.77 3.65
C LYS A 141 15.89 -17.55 4.86
N TYR A 142 15.50 -16.30 5.15
CA TYR A 142 14.80 -15.92 6.38
C TYR A 142 13.31 -15.64 6.18
N GLY A 143 12.88 -15.34 4.94
CA GLY A 143 11.51 -14.99 4.59
C GLY A 143 10.45 -15.99 5.08
N PRO A 144 10.63 -17.32 4.89
CA PRO A 144 9.65 -18.31 5.36
C PRO A 144 9.40 -18.32 6.87
N LYS A 145 10.33 -17.78 7.67
CA LYS A 145 10.20 -17.69 9.13
C LYS A 145 9.71 -16.33 9.61
N LEU A 146 10.11 -15.27 8.90
CA LEU A 146 9.82 -13.89 9.30
C LEU A 146 8.52 -13.35 8.69
N GLU A 147 8.05 -13.95 7.59
CA GLU A 147 6.82 -13.56 6.88
C GLU A 147 6.79 -12.05 6.55
N CYS A 148 7.95 -11.49 6.20
CA CYS A 148 8.15 -10.05 6.05
C CYS A 148 8.07 -9.54 4.60
N VAL A 149 7.87 -10.44 3.63
CA VAL A 149 7.75 -10.11 2.20
C VAL A 149 6.62 -10.94 1.60
N ILE A 150 5.66 -10.25 0.99
CA ILE A 150 4.54 -10.88 0.28
C ILE A 150 4.87 -11.17 -1.20
N THR A 151 5.61 -10.27 -1.84
CA THR A 151 5.97 -10.37 -3.26
C THR A 151 7.47 -10.12 -3.41
N LEU A 152 8.22 -11.15 -3.83
CA LEU A 152 9.65 -11.03 -4.12
C LEU A 152 9.86 -10.69 -5.60
N THR A 153 10.31 -9.47 -5.90
CA THR A 153 10.48 -8.95 -7.26
C THR A 153 11.88 -9.22 -7.83
N GLU A 154 12.39 -10.44 -7.68
CA GLU A 154 13.81 -10.78 -7.94
C GLU A 154 14.30 -10.37 -9.34
N ALA A 155 13.53 -10.69 -10.39
CA ALA A 155 13.91 -10.36 -11.76
C ALA A 155 14.00 -8.84 -11.98
N LEU A 156 13.03 -8.08 -11.47
CA LEU A 156 13.01 -6.63 -11.55
C LEU A 156 14.15 -5.99 -10.75
N ALA A 157 14.36 -6.45 -9.51
CA ALA A 157 15.42 -5.94 -8.63
C ALA A 157 16.80 -6.12 -9.27
N LEU A 158 17.07 -7.30 -9.85
CA LEU A 158 18.34 -7.54 -10.55
C LEU A 158 18.49 -6.72 -11.82
N GLU A 159 17.41 -6.50 -12.57
CA GLU A 159 17.44 -5.67 -13.78
C GLU A 159 17.73 -4.20 -13.44
N GLN A 160 17.05 -3.64 -12.43
CA GLN A 160 17.28 -2.29 -11.94
C GLN A 160 18.71 -2.11 -11.39
N ALA A 161 19.24 -3.13 -10.69
CA ALA A 161 20.59 -3.11 -10.19
C ALA A 161 21.65 -3.07 -11.31
N ARG A 162 21.47 -3.87 -12.37
CA ARG A 162 22.35 -3.84 -13.55
C ARG A 162 22.32 -2.47 -14.24
N ARG A 163 21.12 -1.89 -14.38
CA ARG A 163 20.95 -0.54 -14.94
C ARG A 163 21.71 0.50 -14.11
N ALA A 164 21.58 0.45 -12.79
CA ALA A 164 22.31 1.36 -11.90
C ALA A 164 23.83 1.19 -12.03
N ASP A 165 24.33 -0.05 -12.03
CA ASP A 165 25.77 -0.32 -12.21
C ASP A 165 26.30 0.21 -13.55
N ALA A 166 25.55 0.04 -14.63
CA ALA A 166 25.91 0.55 -15.95
C ALA A 166 25.96 2.09 -15.98
N GLU A 167 24.98 2.76 -15.38
CA GLU A 167 24.94 4.22 -15.30
C GLU A 167 26.09 4.78 -14.44
N ILE A 168 26.37 4.16 -13.30
CA ILE A 168 27.47 4.53 -12.41
C ILE A 168 28.82 4.33 -13.11
N THR A 169 28.95 3.25 -13.89
CA THR A 169 30.13 2.99 -14.73
C THR A 169 30.33 4.11 -15.76
N ALA A 170 29.23 4.57 -16.38
CA ALA A 170 29.21 5.69 -17.32
C ALA A 170 29.32 7.09 -16.66
N GLY A 171 29.57 7.17 -15.35
CA GLY A 171 29.72 8.42 -14.61
C GLY A 171 28.41 9.13 -14.26
N LYS A 172 27.26 8.51 -14.50
CA LYS A 172 25.92 9.05 -14.23
C LYS A 172 25.43 8.66 -12.84
N TYR A 173 26.03 9.23 -11.79
CA TYR A 173 25.59 8.97 -10.42
C TYR A 173 24.43 9.89 -10.01
N ARG A 174 23.24 9.33 -9.76
CA ARG A 174 22.00 10.10 -9.49
C ARG A 174 21.87 10.61 -8.05
N GLY A 175 22.63 10.06 -7.10
CA GLY A 175 22.55 10.42 -5.68
C GLY A 175 22.61 9.19 -4.74
N PRO A 176 22.46 9.39 -3.43
CA PRO A 176 22.69 8.34 -2.42
C PRO A 176 21.82 7.09 -2.52
N LEU A 177 20.67 7.17 -3.19
CA LEU A 177 19.79 6.01 -3.39
C LEU A 177 20.10 5.25 -4.69
N HIS A 178 21.06 5.72 -5.50
CA HIS A 178 21.34 5.12 -6.80
C HIS A 178 21.98 3.74 -6.64
N GLY A 179 21.24 2.70 -7.01
CA GLY A 179 21.67 1.30 -6.89
C GLY A 179 21.41 0.67 -5.51
N ILE A 180 20.70 1.35 -4.61
CA ILE A 180 20.30 0.80 -3.30
C ILE A 180 19.00 0.00 -3.48
N PRO A 181 18.97 -1.31 -3.18
CA PRO A 181 17.72 -2.07 -3.19
C PRO A 181 16.81 -1.63 -2.04
N TYR A 182 15.50 -1.68 -2.25
CA TYR A 182 14.51 -1.25 -1.27
C TYR A 182 13.31 -2.20 -1.24
N GLY A 183 12.62 -2.23 -0.09
CA GLY A 183 11.31 -2.84 0.05
C GLY A 183 10.22 -1.77 -0.03
N ALA A 184 9.15 -2.05 -0.77
CA ALA A 184 7.95 -1.24 -0.79
C ALA A 184 6.86 -1.91 0.04
N LYS A 185 6.11 -1.13 0.82
CA LYS A 185 4.92 -1.66 1.51
C LYS A 185 3.90 -2.07 0.46
N ASP A 186 3.14 -3.15 0.71
CA ASP A 186 2.04 -3.65 -0.13
C ASP A 186 0.80 -2.71 -0.15
N LEU A 187 1.05 -1.40 -0.04
CA LEU A 187 0.12 -0.30 -0.27
C LEU A 187 0.55 0.54 -1.48
N LEU A 188 1.76 0.33 -1.98
CA LEU A 188 2.38 1.10 -3.05
C LEU A 188 2.31 0.29 -4.34
N ALA A 189 1.40 0.70 -5.23
CA ALA A 189 1.19 0.01 -6.50
C ALA A 189 2.47 0.03 -7.36
N VAL A 190 2.78 -1.12 -7.96
CA VAL A 190 3.80 -1.29 -8.99
C VAL A 190 3.15 -2.02 -10.15
N LYS A 191 3.17 -1.45 -11.34
CA LYS A 191 2.55 -2.03 -12.53
C LYS A 191 3.15 -3.41 -12.81
N GLY A 192 2.27 -4.39 -13.05
CA GLY A 192 2.66 -5.78 -13.33
C GLY A 192 2.94 -6.63 -12.09
N TYR A 193 2.79 -6.09 -10.87
CA TYR A 193 2.92 -6.83 -9.62
C TYR A 193 1.65 -6.70 -8.76
N PRO A 194 1.34 -7.69 -7.89
CA PRO A 194 0.22 -7.62 -6.97
C PRO A 194 0.35 -6.44 -6.00
N THR A 195 -0.79 -5.86 -5.62
CA THR A 195 -0.89 -4.88 -4.53
C THR A 195 -2.14 -5.16 -3.73
N THR A 196 -1.98 -5.93 -2.65
CA THR A 196 -3.10 -6.61 -1.98
C THR A 196 -3.60 -5.88 -0.73
N TRP A 197 -2.92 -4.80 -0.34
CA TRP A 197 -3.23 -4.01 0.85
C TRP A 197 -3.27 -4.82 2.15
N GLY A 198 -2.68 -6.02 2.15
CA GLY A 198 -2.73 -6.94 3.28
C GLY A 198 -4.15 -7.38 3.68
N ALA A 199 -5.13 -7.34 2.75
CA ALA A 199 -6.52 -7.68 3.05
C ALA A 199 -7.03 -8.84 2.16
N MET A 200 -7.70 -9.81 2.77
CA MET A 200 -8.22 -11.00 2.08
C MET A 200 -9.09 -10.71 0.84
N PRO A 201 -10.00 -9.71 0.84
CA PRO A 201 -10.76 -9.36 -0.36
C PRO A 201 -9.92 -8.92 -1.55
N TYR A 202 -8.69 -8.45 -1.30
CA TYR A 202 -7.79 -7.88 -2.31
C TYR A 202 -6.57 -8.78 -2.59
N LYS A 203 -6.58 -10.03 -2.13
CA LYS A 203 -5.43 -10.96 -2.26
C LYS A 203 -4.95 -11.14 -3.72
N ASP A 204 -5.85 -11.03 -4.69
CA ASP A 204 -5.58 -11.18 -6.13
C ASP A 204 -5.57 -9.82 -6.87
N GLN A 205 -5.58 -8.70 -6.13
CA GLN A 205 -5.68 -7.36 -6.70
C GLN A 205 -4.41 -6.97 -7.48
N MET A 206 -4.62 -6.52 -8.71
CA MET A 206 -3.62 -5.93 -9.59
C MET A 206 -4.02 -4.48 -9.90
N ILE A 207 -3.08 -3.55 -9.75
CA ILE A 207 -3.29 -2.14 -10.06
C ILE A 207 -2.39 -1.75 -11.22
N ASP A 208 -2.97 -1.37 -12.37
CA ASP A 208 -2.22 -1.06 -13.59
C ASP A 208 -1.61 0.36 -13.59
N ARG A 209 -0.92 0.72 -12.51
CA ARG A 209 -0.19 2.00 -12.38
C ARG A 209 0.85 1.92 -11.28
N ASP A 210 1.86 2.77 -11.40
CA ASP A 210 2.85 2.97 -10.34
C ASP A 210 2.43 4.06 -9.38
N ALA A 211 2.58 3.79 -8.09
CA ALA A 211 2.47 4.80 -7.05
C ALA A 211 3.52 5.90 -7.29
N THR A 212 3.16 7.15 -6.99
CA THR A 212 4.05 8.31 -7.21
C THR A 212 5.41 8.18 -6.50
N VAL A 213 5.46 7.53 -5.33
CA VAL A 213 6.73 7.27 -4.63
C VAL A 213 7.62 6.28 -5.38
N ILE A 214 7.06 5.21 -5.97
CA ILE A 214 7.80 4.23 -6.77
C ILE A 214 8.43 4.93 -7.97
N ARG A 215 7.64 5.71 -8.72
CA ARG A 215 8.13 6.50 -9.87
C ARG A 215 9.24 7.51 -9.52
N ARG A 216 9.34 7.94 -8.26
CA ARG A 216 10.39 8.85 -7.79
C ARG A 216 11.65 8.14 -7.33
N LEU A 217 11.55 6.85 -6.98
CA LEU A 217 12.68 6.02 -6.59
C LEU A 217 13.43 5.43 -7.80
N GLU A 218 12.73 5.22 -8.92
CA GLU A 218 13.29 4.69 -10.18
C GLU A 218 13.86 5.76 -11.14
#